data_AF-A0A2E1DTJ8-F1
#
_entry.id   AF-A0A2E1DTJ8-F1
#
_cell.length_a   1.000
_cell.length_b   1.000
_cell.length_c   1.000
_cell.angle_alpha   90.00
_cell.angle_beta   90.00
_cell.angle_gamma   90.00
#
_symmetry.space_group_name_H-M   'P 1'
#
loop_
_entity.id
_entity.type
_entity.pdbx_description
1 polymer ?
#
loop_
_entity_poly.entity_id
_entity_poly.type
_entity_poly.pdbx_seq_one_letter_code
_entity_poly.pdbx_strand_id
1 'polypeptide(L)'
;MFFLTCLLAPRAAHRIVGYLGEEAVVSYTRYLSAIDAGGQENVPAPKIVIDYRGLPEGARLRDVAIRVRADEAHHRDTNHSYANEIMEGRNP
;
A
#
# COMPACT_ATOMS: atom_id res chain seq x y z
N MET A 1 -3.00 -18.05 -11.50
CA MET A 1 -1.54 -18.17 -11.38
C MET A 1 -1.09 -17.86 -9.95
N PHE A 2 -1.32 -16.67 -9.40
CA PHE A 2 -0.95 -16.33 -8.01
C PHE A 2 -1.59 -17.26 -6.93
N PHE A 3 -2.85 -17.68 -7.12
CA PHE A 3 -3.51 -18.64 -6.23
C PHE A 3 -2.68 -19.91 -5.97
N LEU A 4 -2.08 -20.49 -7.02
CA LEU A 4 -1.24 -21.68 -6.88
C LEU A 4 0.08 -21.36 -6.17
N THR A 5 0.64 -20.17 -6.37
CA THR A 5 1.84 -19.71 -5.65
C THR A 5 1.57 -19.58 -4.16
N CYS A 6 0.40 -19.11 -3.74
CA CYS A 6 0.03 -19.07 -2.33
C CYS A 6 -0.01 -20.46 -1.70
N LEU A 7 -0.54 -21.46 -2.41
CA LEU A 7 -0.67 -22.83 -1.90
C LEU A 7 0.66 -23.58 -1.88
N LEU A 8 1.45 -23.48 -2.96
CA LEU A 8 2.65 -24.29 -3.16
C LEU A 8 3.93 -23.60 -2.66
N ALA A 9 3.94 -22.28 -2.59
CA ALA A 9 5.11 -21.49 -2.22
C ALA A 9 4.71 -20.21 -1.45
N PRO A 10 4.05 -20.33 -0.28
CA PRO A 10 3.50 -19.18 0.46
C PRO A 10 4.57 -18.14 0.80
N ARG A 11 5.79 -18.57 1.13
CA ARG A 11 6.94 -17.67 1.33
C ARG A 11 7.21 -16.78 0.12
N ALA A 12 7.22 -17.38 -1.07
CA ALA A 12 7.46 -16.65 -2.31
C ALA A 12 6.28 -15.72 -2.62
N ALA A 13 5.04 -16.17 -2.40
CA ALA A 13 3.85 -15.35 -2.58
C ALA A 13 3.90 -14.08 -1.71
N HIS A 14 4.16 -14.23 -0.41
CA HIS A 14 4.30 -13.08 0.50
C HIS A 14 5.47 -12.18 0.11
N ARG A 15 6.63 -12.73 -0.27
CA ARG A 15 7.77 -11.92 -0.68
C ARG A 15 7.48 -11.11 -1.96
N ILE A 16 6.77 -11.70 -2.93
CA ILE A 16 6.34 -11.01 -4.15
C ILE A 16 5.42 -9.84 -3.79
N VAL A 17 4.42 -10.06 -2.94
CA VAL A 17 3.49 -9.00 -2.53
C VAL A 17 4.20 -7.91 -1.72
N GLY A 18 5.17 -8.28 -0.88
CA GLY A 18 6.03 -7.31 -0.18
C GLY A 18 6.73 -6.35 -1.15
N TYR A 19 7.38 -6.88 -2.19
CA TYR A 19 8.02 -6.04 -3.21
C TYR A 19 7.03 -5.20 -4.03
N LEU A 20 5.82 -5.71 -4.29
CA LEU A 20 4.78 -4.88 -4.90
C LEU A 20 4.38 -3.72 -3.97
N GLY A 21 4.34 -3.96 -2.66
CA GLY A 21 4.14 -2.93 -1.64
C GLY A 21 5.27 -1.90 -1.63
N GLU A 22 6.54 -2.32 -1.77
CA GLU A 22 7.68 -1.40 -1.92
C GLU A 22 7.49 -0.45 -3.12
N GLU A 23 7.20 -1.01 -4.30
CA GLU A 23 6.96 -0.22 -5.51
C GLU A 23 5.72 0.67 -5.39
N ALA A 24 4.67 0.22 -4.70
CA ALA A 24 3.51 1.04 -4.42
C ALA A 24 3.86 2.25 -3.54
N VAL A 25 4.65 2.08 -2.47
CA VAL A 25 5.10 3.18 -1.60
C VAL A 25 5.94 4.20 -2.38
N VAL A 26 6.85 3.72 -3.25
CA VAL A 26 7.65 4.58 -4.13
C VAL A 26 6.74 5.34 -5.10
N SER A 27 5.79 4.65 -5.72
CA SER A 27 4.85 5.23 -6.68
C SER A 27 3.98 6.32 -6.04
N TYR A 28 3.41 6.08 -4.86
CA TYR A 28 2.64 7.10 -4.15
C TYR A 28 3.51 8.27 -3.68
N THR A 29 4.76 8.04 -3.33
CA THR A 29 5.70 9.13 -3.00
C THR A 29 5.93 10.03 -4.21
N ARG A 30 6.18 9.45 -5.39
CA ARG A 30 6.30 10.21 -6.65
C ARG A 30 5.00 10.95 -6.99
N TYR A 31 3.85 10.30 -6.80
CA TYR A 31 2.55 10.90 -7.05
C TYR A 31 2.28 12.11 -6.14
N LEU A 32 2.61 12.00 -4.85
CA LEU A 32 2.52 13.13 -3.91
C LEU A 32 3.43 14.29 -4.35
N SER A 33 4.66 14.00 -4.79
CA SER A 33 5.55 15.03 -5.33
C SER A 33 4.98 15.71 -6.59
N ALA A 34 4.32 14.95 -7.47
CA ALA A 34 3.67 15.51 -8.66
C ALA A 34 2.49 16.43 -8.30
N ILE A 35 1.71 16.08 -7.27
CA ILE A 35 0.65 16.95 -6.72
C ILE A 35 1.27 18.23 -6.12
N ASP A 36 2.32 18.09 -5.31
CA ASP A 36 2.97 19.21 -4.63
C ASP A 36 3.66 20.18 -5.60
N ALA A 37 4.14 19.67 -6.74
CA ALA A 37 4.69 20.47 -7.83
C ALA A 37 3.62 21.09 -8.76
N GLY A 38 2.33 20.82 -8.53
CA GLY A 38 1.23 21.28 -9.37
C GLY A 38 1.11 20.55 -10.72
N GLY A 39 1.85 19.46 -10.91
CA GLY A 39 1.76 18.60 -12.10
C GLY A 39 0.52 17.70 -12.11
N GLN A 40 -0.16 17.58 -10.97
CA GLN A 40 -1.44 16.88 -10.83
C GLN A 40 -2.41 17.71 -9.98
N GLU A 41 -3.66 17.84 -10.44
CA GLU A 41 -4.66 18.62 -9.72
C GLU A 41 -5.05 17.97 -8.39
N ASN A 42 -4.91 18.71 -7.30
CA ASN A 42 -5.30 18.25 -5.97
C ASN A 42 -6.82 18.40 -5.76
N VAL A 43 -7.66 17.62 -6.44
CA VAL A 43 -9.13 17.74 -6.35
C VAL A 43 -9.69 17.36 -4.96
N PRO A 44 -10.88 17.85 -4.57
CA PRO A 44 -11.56 17.40 -3.35
C PRO A 44 -11.77 15.87 -3.35
N ALA A 45 -11.56 15.23 -2.21
CA ALA A 45 -11.80 13.79 -2.09
C ALA A 45 -13.31 13.49 -2.13
N PRO A 46 -13.75 12.42 -2.83
CA PRO A 46 -15.14 12.02 -2.81
C PRO A 46 -15.61 11.70 -1.39
N LYS A 47 -16.86 12.04 -1.05
CA LYS A 47 -17.43 11.80 0.28
C LYS A 47 -17.30 10.34 0.73
N ILE A 48 -17.52 9.39 -0.17
CA ILE A 48 -17.35 7.96 0.12
C ILE A 48 -15.93 7.61 0.61
N VAL A 49 -14.90 8.27 0.05
CA VAL A 49 -13.50 8.05 0.45
C VAL A 49 -13.24 8.69 1.81
N ILE A 50 -13.76 9.89 2.05
CA ILE A 50 -13.65 10.59 3.33
C ILE A 50 -14.25 9.73 4.45
N ASP A 51 -15.49 9.27 4.24
CA ASP A 51 -16.24 8.49 5.22
C ASP A 51 -15.56 7.11 5.46
N TYR A 52 -15.15 6.41 4.40
CA TYR A 52 -14.53 5.08 4.51
C TYR A 52 -13.14 5.12 5.18
N ARG A 53 -12.35 6.16 4.89
CA ARG A 53 -10.97 6.28 5.39
C ARG A 53 -10.88 7.07 6.71
N GLY A 54 -11.99 7.65 7.18
CA GLY A 54 -12.02 8.49 8.38
C GLY A 54 -11.20 9.78 8.21
N LEU A 55 -11.23 10.39 7.03
CA LEU A 55 -10.51 11.63 6.75
C LEU A 55 -11.30 12.85 7.27
N PRO A 56 -10.62 13.98 7.56
CA PRO A 56 -11.32 15.21 7.92
C PRO A 56 -12.19 15.72 6.77
N GLU A 57 -13.24 16.47 7.12
CA GLU A 57 -14.06 17.17 6.12
C GLU A 57 -13.18 18.12 5.28
N GLY A 58 -13.42 18.13 3.97
CA GLY A 58 -12.62 18.92 3.03
C GLY A 58 -11.27 18.30 2.63
N ALA A 59 -10.98 17.06 3.06
CA ALA A 59 -9.81 16.32 2.60
C ALA A 59 -9.73 16.30 1.06
N ARG A 60 -8.51 16.37 0.54
CA ARG A 60 -8.23 16.41 -0.91
C ARG A 60 -7.48 15.17 -1.34
N LEU A 61 -7.30 15.01 -2.65
CA LEU A 61 -6.59 13.90 -3.26
C LEU A 61 -5.23 13.61 -2.61
N ARG A 62 -4.50 14.65 -2.23
CA ARG A 62 -3.23 14.53 -1.51
C ARG A 62 -3.37 13.79 -0.17
N ASP A 63 -4.38 14.11 0.62
CA ASP A 63 -4.60 13.49 1.94
C ASP A 63 -4.96 12.01 1.79
N VAL A 64 -5.76 11.70 0.76
CA VAL A 64 -6.07 10.32 0.39
C VAL A 64 -4.79 9.58 0.01
N ALA A 65 -3.94 10.16 -0.86
CA ALA A 65 -2.71 9.52 -1.30
C ALA A 65 -1.71 9.30 -0.15
N ILE A 66 -1.66 10.20 0.84
CA ILE A 66 -0.87 9.99 2.07
C ILE A 66 -1.39 8.78 2.84
N ARG A 67 -2.72 8.69 3.03
CA ARG A 67 -3.33 7.59 3.77
C ARG A 67 -3.09 6.25 3.06
N VAL A 68 -3.31 6.20 1.75
CA VAL A 68 -3.08 5.00 0.95
C VAL A 68 -1.61 4.58 0.99
N ARG A 69 -0.67 5.51 0.83
CA ARG A 69 0.76 5.18 0.94
C ARG A 69 1.12 4.56 2.28
N ALA A 70 0.53 5.04 3.38
CA ALA A 70 0.76 4.50 4.71
C ALA A 70 0.23 3.05 4.81
N ASP A 71 -0.92 2.77 4.21
CA ASP A 71 -1.47 1.41 4.17
C ASP A 71 -0.58 0.47 3.34
N GLU A 72 -0.05 0.94 2.20
CA GLU A 72 0.87 0.13 1.40
C GLU A 72 2.19 -0.15 2.12
N ALA A 73 2.70 0.80 2.91
CA ALA A 73 3.86 0.57 3.76
C ALA A 73 3.58 -0.51 4.81
N HIS A 74 2.39 -0.48 5.42
CA HIS A 74 1.97 -1.52 6.35
C HIS A 74 1.81 -2.89 5.66
N HIS A 75 1.18 -2.95 4.49
CA HIS A 75 1.06 -4.18 3.71
C HIS A 75 2.42 -4.76 3.30
N ARG A 76 3.35 -3.90 2.88
CA ARG A 76 4.73 -4.26 2.57
C ARG A 76 5.38 -4.94 3.78
N ASP A 77 5.38 -4.27 4.93
CA ASP A 77 6.06 -4.73 6.13
C ASP A 77 5.47 -6.05 6.64
N THR A 78 4.14 -6.14 6.67
CA THR A 78 3.41 -7.37 7.05
C THR A 78 3.76 -8.55 6.13
N ASN A 79 3.78 -8.35 4.81
CA ASN A 79 4.11 -9.42 3.88
C ASN A 79 5.59 -9.85 3.97
N HIS A 80 6.51 -8.92 4.18
CA HIS A 80 7.90 -9.30 4.45
C HIS A 80 8.04 -10.07 5.78
N SER A 81 7.30 -9.68 6.82
CA SER A 81 7.28 -10.40 8.10
C SER A 81 6.81 -11.84 7.92
N TYR A 82 5.66 -12.05 7.24
CA TYR A 82 5.17 -13.40 6.96
C TYR A 82 6.15 -14.23 6.15
N ALA A 83 6.80 -13.64 5.14
CA ALA A 83 7.83 -14.35 4.38
C ALA A 83 9.04 -14.74 5.26
N ASN A 84 9.40 -13.93 6.25
CA ASN A 84 10.48 -14.24 7.21
C ASN A 84 10.06 -15.30 8.22
N GLU A 85 8.86 -15.21 8.79
CA GLU A 85 8.33 -16.19 9.74
C GLU A 85 8.23 -17.58 9.14
N ILE A 86 7.73 -17.69 7.90
CA ILE A 86 7.68 -18.96 7.16
C ILE A 86 9.10 -19.52 6.92
N MET A 87 10.07 -18.64 6.62
CA MET A 87 11.47 -19.05 6.43
C MET A 87 12.09 -19.59 7.72
N GLU A 88 11.72 -19.01 8.86
CA GLU A 88 12.21 -19.37 10.18
C GLU A 88 11.41 -20.55 10.82
N GLY A 89 10.42 -21.09 10.10
CA GLY A 89 9.58 -22.20 10.58
C GLY A 89 8.62 -21.79 11.70
N ARG A 90 8.39 -20.49 11.91
CA ARG A 90 7.35 -20.00 12.81
C ARG A 90 6.01 -20.04 12.09
N ASN A 91 4.95 -20.33 12.85
CA ASN A 91 3.61 -20.25 12.30
C ASN A 91 3.16 -18.78 12.37
N PRO A 92 2.94 -18.12 11.21
CA PRO A 92 2.40 -16.76 11.17
C PRO A 92 0.96 -16.66 11.68
#